data_AF-A0A2H0ZNM5-F1
#
_entry.id   AF-A0A2H0ZNM5-F1
#
_cell.length_a   1.000
_cell.length_b   1.000
_cell.length_c   1.000
_cell.angle_alpha   90.00
_cell.angle_beta   90.00
_cell.angle_gamma   90.00
#
_symmetry.space_group_name_H-M   'P 1'
#
loop_
_entity.id
_entity.type
_entity.pdbx_description
1 polymer ?
#
loop_
_entity_poly.entity_id
_entity_poly.type
_entity_poly.pdbx_seq_one_letter_code
_entity_poly.pdbx_strand_id
1 'polypeptide(L)'
;MKLSSQFRKRLSLLATYVGLNQTNVESVLRREHVETHKRKLAPLFTPVYLENLSSLDYEEPLPKTARYLKHALSVPLVTVTNLNVEPGQRHFVLWLYISSYFPLLSACLAPLGNLISLIALIEHWRISLESGKLVPEEPAPKVLNIIAFVCGIIGNVSLLMNFSGTLRYLVTQCVSILCWVAAVAMLLIAVLLTNETVVGADPHYKRSEGFWLAVWTIFMYSSSSIVQIINLLGYKLQKYGASYNLDRQQRSLINYTMVFAIWQAIGASVMKHLIQNLSYGGSLYYCVVSVFTVGLGDIHPVSTGAKVVALIFSFVGIVNSEMIVTTLIRVVVHSAGPSVFWHYTEVKRMQLLQKYNENPNDPVFANSFQLMRDIREGIARQQWRFNCVTSLILFIGFWQVGSAVLYASEDWTYFNSMYFCFLCLLTIGYGDYAPTSVFGRAFFIQWAMGAVPIMSIIISTVADSAFNTAGSWER
;
A
#
# COMPACT_ATOMS: atom_id res chain seq x y z
N MET A 1 -21.69 -5.79 37.06
CA MET A 1 -21.12 -7.14 36.82
C MET A 1 -22.03 -8.08 36.02
N LYS A 2 -23.31 -8.27 36.35
CA LYS A 2 -24.19 -9.21 35.60
C LYS A 2 -24.38 -8.86 34.11
N LEU A 3 -24.59 -7.57 33.77
CA LEU A 3 -24.76 -7.13 32.37
C LEU A 3 -23.53 -7.32 31.48
N SER A 4 -22.30 -7.18 32.00
CA SER A 4 -21.09 -7.38 31.19
C SER A 4 -20.83 -8.86 30.91
N SER A 5 -21.25 -9.77 31.81
CA SER A 5 -21.20 -11.22 31.55
C SER A 5 -22.15 -11.65 30.44
N GLN A 6 -23.35 -11.05 30.39
CA GLN A 6 -24.36 -11.35 29.38
C GLN A 6 -23.94 -10.85 27.99
N PHE A 7 -23.31 -9.67 27.93
CA PHE A 7 -22.71 -9.14 26.70
C PHE A 7 -21.60 -10.05 26.15
N ARG A 8 -20.69 -10.53 27.01
CA ARG A 8 -19.62 -11.47 26.61
C ARG A 8 -20.18 -12.76 26.03
N LYS A 9 -21.19 -13.34 26.71
CA LYS A 9 -21.86 -14.58 26.27
C LYS A 9 -22.57 -14.42 24.93
N ARG A 10 -23.17 -13.25 24.68
CA ARG A 10 -23.81 -12.90 23.39
C ARG A 10 -22.79 -12.73 22.27
N LEU A 11 -21.67 -12.06 22.56
CA LEU A 11 -20.58 -11.86 21.60
C LEU A 11 -19.94 -13.20 21.19
N SER A 12 -19.74 -14.12 22.14
CA SER A 12 -19.19 -15.44 21.84
C SER A 12 -20.14 -16.32 21.02
N LEU A 13 -21.44 -16.26 21.29
CA LEU A 13 -22.46 -16.97 20.50
C LEU A 13 -22.49 -16.45 19.06
N LEU A 14 -22.58 -15.14 18.86
CA LEU A 14 -22.54 -14.52 17.53
C LEU A 14 -21.25 -14.85 16.76
N ALA A 15 -20.10 -14.89 17.44
CA ALA A 15 -18.83 -15.27 16.81
C ALA A 15 -18.85 -16.70 16.26
N THR A 16 -19.50 -17.61 16.99
CA THR A 16 -19.64 -19.02 16.61
C THR A 16 -20.60 -19.18 15.42
N TYR A 17 -21.74 -18.47 15.43
CA TYR A 17 -22.74 -18.54 14.36
C TYR A 17 -22.33 -17.82 13.06
N VAL A 18 -21.59 -16.71 13.15
CA VAL A 18 -21.22 -15.88 11.97
C VAL A 18 -19.86 -16.30 11.37
N GLY A 19 -19.12 -17.18 12.07
CA GLY A 19 -17.77 -17.61 11.69
C GLY A 19 -16.76 -16.47 11.75
N LEU A 20 -16.75 -15.72 12.87
CA LEU A 20 -15.78 -14.65 13.10
C LEU A 20 -14.42 -15.22 13.55
N ASN A 21 -13.34 -14.55 13.16
CA ASN A 21 -11.98 -14.92 13.58
C ASN A 21 -11.86 -14.75 15.12
N GLN A 22 -11.61 -15.83 15.87
CA GLN A 22 -11.68 -15.86 17.34
C GLN A 22 -10.78 -14.78 17.99
N THR A 23 -9.64 -14.46 17.36
CA THR A 23 -8.68 -13.44 17.81
C THR A 23 -9.25 -12.01 17.91
N ASN A 24 -10.14 -11.61 16.99
CA ASN A 24 -10.78 -10.29 17.04
C ASN A 24 -11.79 -10.19 18.18
N VAL A 25 -12.42 -11.31 18.54
CA VAL A 25 -13.44 -11.36 19.60
C VAL A 25 -12.77 -11.49 20.97
N GLU A 26 -11.72 -12.29 21.09
CA GLU A 26 -10.95 -12.46 22.32
C GLU A 26 -10.28 -11.17 22.81
N SER A 27 -9.76 -10.34 21.90
CA SER A 27 -9.16 -9.05 22.26
C SER A 27 -10.19 -8.08 22.86
N VAL A 28 -11.40 -8.05 22.30
CA VAL A 28 -12.54 -7.24 22.78
C VAL A 28 -13.06 -7.76 24.12
N LEU A 29 -12.99 -9.07 24.38
CA LEU A 29 -13.45 -9.72 25.61
C LEU A 29 -12.51 -9.47 26.81
N ARG A 30 -11.31 -8.90 26.64
CA ARG A 30 -10.43 -8.53 27.78
C ARG A 30 -11.06 -7.41 28.62
N ARG A 31 -11.01 -7.55 29.96
CA ARG A 31 -11.78 -6.72 30.93
C ARG A 31 -11.67 -5.21 30.74
N GLU A 32 -10.50 -4.68 30.40
CA GLU A 32 -10.27 -3.24 30.19
C GLU A 32 -11.00 -2.67 28.96
N HIS A 33 -11.18 -3.48 27.92
CA HIS A 33 -11.72 -3.03 26.64
C HIS A 33 -13.25 -3.11 26.65
N VAL A 34 -13.84 -4.12 27.30
CA VAL A 34 -15.30 -4.36 27.27
C VAL A 34 -16.15 -3.14 27.66
N GLU A 35 -15.83 -2.40 28.74
CA GLU A 35 -16.65 -1.24 29.17
C GLU A 35 -16.52 -0.05 28.20
N THR A 36 -15.31 0.27 27.74
CA THR A 36 -15.06 1.31 26.72
C THR A 36 -15.73 0.98 25.38
N HIS A 37 -15.76 -0.30 25.03
CA HIS A 37 -16.29 -0.78 23.75
C HIS A 37 -17.80 -1.03 23.81
N LYS A 38 -18.40 -1.16 25.00
CA LYS A 38 -19.83 -1.40 25.19
C LYS A 38 -20.68 -0.30 24.57
N ARG A 39 -20.33 0.98 24.75
CA ARG A 39 -21.04 2.10 24.10
C ARG A 39 -20.92 2.05 22.58
N LYS A 40 -19.71 1.75 22.07
CA LYS A 40 -19.43 1.65 20.62
C LYS A 40 -20.16 0.46 19.98
N LEU A 41 -20.19 -0.69 20.64
CA LEU A 41 -20.72 -1.95 20.12
C LEU A 41 -22.21 -2.17 20.37
N ALA A 42 -22.82 -1.48 21.36
CA ALA A 42 -24.24 -1.65 21.73
C ALA A 42 -25.23 -1.69 20.55
N PRO A 43 -25.09 -0.90 19.47
CA PRO A 43 -26.02 -0.93 18.32
C PRO A 43 -26.02 -2.24 17.53
N LEU A 44 -24.99 -3.08 17.67
CA LEU A 44 -24.85 -4.36 16.96
C LEU A 44 -25.46 -5.55 17.74
N PHE A 45 -25.78 -5.37 19.03
CA PHE A 45 -26.20 -6.45 19.94
C PHE A 45 -27.63 -6.26 20.47
N THR A 46 -28.55 -5.83 19.62
CA THR A 46 -29.98 -5.75 19.97
C THR A 46 -30.54 -7.17 20.17
N PRO A 47 -31.25 -7.47 21.28
CA PRO A 47 -31.68 -8.83 21.64
C PRO A 47 -32.47 -9.56 20.55
N VAL A 48 -33.32 -8.84 19.82
CA VAL A 48 -34.15 -9.34 18.70
C VAL A 48 -33.32 -10.03 17.61
N TYR A 49 -32.08 -9.58 17.38
CA TYR A 49 -31.25 -10.12 16.31
C TYR A 49 -30.63 -11.48 16.67
N LEU A 50 -30.31 -11.69 17.95
CA LEU A 50 -29.74 -12.94 18.44
C LEU A 50 -30.77 -14.05 18.51
N GLU A 51 -32.00 -13.73 18.92
CA GLU A 51 -33.11 -14.70 18.99
C GLU A 51 -33.45 -15.24 17.59
N ASN A 52 -33.49 -14.37 16.59
CA ASN A 52 -33.73 -14.76 15.18
C ASN A 52 -32.56 -15.52 14.52
N LEU A 53 -31.33 -15.37 15.04
CA LEU A 53 -30.17 -16.13 14.56
C LEU A 53 -30.12 -17.53 15.16
N SER A 54 -30.52 -17.68 16.43
CA SER A 54 -30.57 -19.00 17.09
C SER A 54 -31.66 -19.92 16.55
N SER A 55 -32.64 -19.37 15.82
CA SER A 55 -33.74 -20.12 15.20
C SER A 55 -33.47 -20.53 13.75
N LEU A 56 -32.30 -20.19 13.17
CA LEU A 56 -31.92 -20.61 11.82
C LEU A 56 -31.11 -21.91 11.88
N ASP A 57 -31.51 -22.91 11.10
CA ASP A 57 -30.77 -24.17 10.96
C ASP A 57 -29.47 -23.95 10.17
N TYR A 58 -28.42 -24.69 10.55
CA TYR A 58 -27.03 -24.52 10.06
C TYR A 58 -26.84 -24.71 8.55
N GLU A 59 -27.83 -25.30 7.86
CA GLU A 59 -27.76 -25.65 6.43
C GLU A 59 -28.36 -24.58 5.49
N GLU A 60 -29.12 -23.60 6.00
CA GLU A 60 -29.69 -22.56 5.16
C GLU A 60 -28.67 -21.44 4.82
N PRO A 61 -28.67 -20.93 3.57
CA PRO A 61 -27.81 -19.80 3.22
C PRO A 61 -28.18 -18.58 4.06
N LEU A 62 -27.23 -18.12 4.89
CA LEU A 62 -27.35 -16.96 5.77
C LEU A 62 -28.13 -15.80 5.10
N PRO A 63 -29.20 -15.28 5.73
CA PRO A 63 -29.98 -14.17 5.19
C PRO A 63 -29.08 -13.00 4.80
N LYS A 64 -29.42 -12.21 3.77
CA LYS A 64 -28.65 -11.01 3.37
C LYS A 64 -28.28 -10.13 4.57
N THR A 65 -29.20 -10.01 5.53
CA THR A 65 -29.03 -9.31 6.80
C THR A 65 -27.82 -9.79 7.63
N ALA A 66 -27.55 -11.09 7.65
CA ALA A 66 -26.44 -11.69 8.38
C ALA A 66 -25.09 -11.46 7.67
N ARG A 67 -25.08 -11.32 6.34
CA ARG A 67 -23.88 -10.94 5.56
C ARG A 67 -23.43 -9.51 5.88
N TYR A 68 -24.36 -8.56 5.96
CA TYR A 68 -24.05 -7.18 6.35
C TYR A 68 -23.66 -7.06 7.82
N LEU A 69 -24.26 -7.89 8.69
CA LEU A 69 -23.82 -7.97 10.09
C LEU A 69 -22.42 -8.57 10.19
N LYS A 70 -22.10 -9.64 9.44
CA LYS A 70 -20.75 -10.20 9.34
C LYS A 70 -19.75 -9.14 8.92
N HIS A 71 -20.09 -8.33 7.92
CA HIS A 71 -19.27 -7.22 7.46
C HIS A 71 -19.12 -6.09 8.50
N ALA A 72 -20.17 -5.80 9.29
CA ALA A 72 -20.10 -4.83 10.38
C ALA A 72 -19.33 -5.36 11.61
N LEU A 73 -19.33 -6.67 11.85
CA LEU A 73 -18.63 -7.33 12.95
C LEU A 73 -17.19 -7.73 12.59
N SER A 74 -16.85 -7.77 11.31
CA SER A 74 -15.47 -7.95 10.83
C SER A 74 -14.63 -6.67 10.95
N VAL A 75 -15.18 -5.60 11.55
CA VAL A 75 -14.41 -4.39 11.85
C VAL A 75 -13.19 -4.74 12.70
N PRO A 76 -11.98 -4.30 12.32
CA PRO A 76 -10.81 -4.41 13.18
C PRO A 76 -11.00 -3.50 14.40
N LEU A 77 -11.59 -4.06 15.46
CA LEU A 77 -12.02 -3.29 16.63
C LEU A 77 -10.82 -2.63 17.31
N VAL A 78 -9.67 -3.30 17.36
CA VAL A 78 -8.40 -2.73 17.86
C VAL A 78 -8.09 -1.39 17.16
N THR A 79 -8.15 -1.36 15.83
CA THR A 79 -7.88 -0.15 15.02
C THR A 79 -8.85 0.97 15.31
N VAL A 80 -10.15 0.66 15.41
CA VAL A 80 -11.18 1.68 15.73
C VAL A 80 -11.07 2.18 17.17
N THR A 81 -10.53 1.37 18.06
CA THR A 81 -10.46 1.70 19.50
C THR A 81 -9.24 2.48 19.90
N ASN A 82 -8.15 2.36 19.14
CA ASN A 82 -6.98 3.23 19.29
C ASN A 82 -7.24 4.65 18.73
N LEU A 83 -8.35 4.87 18.02
CA LEU A 83 -8.80 6.20 17.64
C LEU A 83 -9.59 6.86 18.78
N ASN A 84 -9.24 8.11 19.08
CA ASN A 84 -9.98 8.96 20.01
C ASN A 84 -11.25 9.57 19.36
N VAL A 85 -11.38 9.45 18.04
CA VAL A 85 -12.57 9.87 17.28
C VAL A 85 -13.52 8.68 17.12
N GLU A 86 -14.81 8.90 17.33
CA GLU A 86 -15.82 7.83 17.25
C GLU A 86 -16.43 7.70 15.85
N PRO A 87 -16.88 6.49 15.45
CA PRO A 87 -17.74 6.32 14.29
C PRO A 87 -18.98 7.24 14.39
N GLY A 88 -19.42 7.84 13.28
CA GLY A 88 -20.45 8.88 13.27
C GLY A 88 -19.94 10.32 13.43
N GLN A 89 -18.75 10.55 13.99
CA GLN A 89 -18.17 11.89 14.13
C GLN A 89 -17.46 12.37 12.85
N ARG A 90 -17.45 13.69 12.61
CA ARG A 90 -16.78 14.28 11.44
C ARG A 90 -15.29 13.91 11.42
N HIS A 91 -14.75 13.61 10.23
CA HIS A 91 -13.34 13.25 9.98
C HIS A 91 -12.86 11.90 10.55
N PHE A 92 -13.74 11.04 11.06
CA PHE A 92 -13.36 9.69 11.52
C PHE A 92 -12.60 8.90 10.44
N VAL A 93 -13.14 8.87 9.22
CA VAL A 93 -12.55 8.13 8.09
C VAL A 93 -11.15 8.65 7.75
N LEU A 94 -10.95 9.97 7.76
CA LEU A 94 -9.65 10.60 7.49
C LEU A 94 -8.59 10.15 8.53
N TRP A 95 -8.91 10.24 9.82
CA TRP A 95 -7.97 9.83 10.88
C TRP A 95 -7.73 8.31 10.92
N LEU A 96 -8.72 7.51 10.53
CA LEU A 96 -8.57 6.07 10.33
C LEU A 96 -7.55 5.79 9.22
N TYR A 97 -7.65 6.46 8.07
CA TYR A 97 -6.71 6.28 6.97
C TYR A 97 -5.28 6.73 7.35
N ILE A 98 -5.15 7.90 7.99
CA ILE A 98 -3.85 8.43 8.42
C ILE A 98 -3.18 7.54 9.48
N SER A 99 -3.94 6.99 10.43
CA SER A 99 -3.36 6.14 11.48
C SER A 99 -2.95 4.75 10.98
N SER A 100 -3.64 4.22 9.96
CA SER A 100 -3.49 2.82 9.53
C SER A 100 -2.63 2.65 8.28
N TYR A 101 -2.80 3.51 7.27
CA TYR A 101 -2.14 3.32 5.96
C TYR A 101 -0.87 4.15 5.80
N PHE A 102 -0.77 5.32 6.41
CA PHE A 102 0.42 6.17 6.26
C PHE A 102 1.69 5.47 6.76
N PRO A 103 1.68 4.84 7.96
CA PRO A 103 2.83 4.07 8.42
C PRO A 103 3.17 2.92 7.47
N LEU A 104 2.16 2.22 6.97
CA LEU A 104 2.33 1.11 6.04
C LEU A 104 2.95 1.56 4.71
N LEU A 105 2.48 2.66 4.15
CA LEU A 105 3.03 3.23 2.91
C LEU A 105 4.52 3.55 3.08
N SER A 106 4.89 4.26 4.16
CA SER A 106 6.31 4.56 4.42
C SER A 106 7.16 3.30 4.64
N ALA A 107 6.60 2.27 5.30
CA ALA A 107 7.29 1.02 5.56
C ALA A 107 7.51 0.17 4.30
N CYS A 108 6.65 0.32 3.29
CA CYS A 108 6.83 -0.34 1.99
C CYS A 108 7.73 0.47 1.05
N LEU A 109 7.64 1.81 1.07
CA LEU A 109 8.46 2.68 0.21
C LEU A 109 9.92 2.76 0.66
N ALA A 110 10.20 2.72 1.97
CA ALA A 110 11.56 2.87 2.49
C ALA A 110 12.52 1.73 2.07
N PRO A 111 12.14 0.43 2.11
CA PRO A 111 12.99 -0.65 1.59
C PRO A 111 13.31 -0.51 0.09
N LEU A 112 12.33 -0.09 -0.71
CA LEU A 112 12.54 0.17 -2.13
C LEU A 112 13.46 1.39 -2.35
N GLY A 113 13.28 2.45 -1.56
CA GLY A 113 14.19 3.60 -1.53
C GLY A 113 15.64 3.20 -1.22
N ASN A 114 15.85 2.33 -0.22
CA ASN A 114 17.17 1.81 0.11
C ASN A 114 17.79 0.98 -1.02
N LEU A 115 16.99 0.16 -1.73
CA LEU A 115 17.45 -0.61 -2.90
C LEU A 115 17.98 0.33 -4.00
N ILE A 116 17.21 1.36 -4.33
CA ILE A 116 17.56 2.32 -5.38
C ILE A 116 18.76 3.16 -4.95
N SER A 117 18.79 3.57 -3.68
CA SER A 117 19.91 4.31 -3.07
C SER A 117 21.21 3.51 -3.10
N LEU A 118 21.15 2.19 -2.88
CA LEU A 118 22.31 1.30 -2.98
C LEU A 118 22.87 1.27 -4.40
N ILE A 119 22.01 1.13 -5.41
CA ILE A 119 22.43 1.09 -6.80
C ILE A 119 22.98 2.45 -7.25
N ALA A 120 22.33 3.53 -6.84
CA ALA A 120 22.82 4.89 -7.05
C ALA A 120 24.17 5.16 -6.37
N LEU A 121 24.52 4.44 -5.30
CA LEU A 121 25.82 4.54 -4.65
C LEU A 121 26.93 3.77 -5.40
N ILE A 122 26.58 2.64 -6.02
CA ILE A 122 27.53 1.79 -6.73
C ILE A 122 27.82 2.33 -8.14
N GLU A 123 26.80 2.88 -8.80
CA GLU A 123 26.91 3.39 -10.17
C GLU A 123 27.40 4.83 -10.23
N HIS A 124 28.30 5.11 -11.18
CA HIS A 124 28.84 6.46 -11.38
C HIS A 124 27.82 7.41 -12.00
N TRP A 125 27.70 8.63 -11.45
CA TRP A 125 26.66 9.57 -11.88
C TRP A 125 26.88 10.26 -13.24
N ARG A 126 28.09 10.24 -13.79
CA ARG A 126 28.47 10.97 -15.01
C ARG A 126 28.95 10.04 -16.13
N ILE A 127 28.56 10.34 -17.36
CA ILE A 127 29.03 9.67 -18.58
C ILE A 127 29.79 10.70 -19.43
N SER A 128 31.02 10.41 -19.83
CA SER A 128 31.80 11.28 -20.73
C SER A 128 31.23 11.24 -22.15
N LEU A 129 31.03 12.40 -22.77
CA LEU A 129 30.52 12.52 -24.14
C LEU A 129 31.56 12.10 -25.20
N GLU A 130 32.85 12.24 -24.91
CA GLU A 130 33.94 11.86 -25.82
C GLU A 130 34.21 10.36 -25.84
N SER A 131 34.13 9.70 -24.67
CA SER A 131 34.48 8.28 -24.54
C SER A 131 33.26 7.36 -24.39
N GLY A 132 32.08 7.91 -24.11
CA GLY A 132 30.88 7.15 -23.77
C GLY A 132 30.98 6.32 -22.48
N LYS A 133 32.07 6.48 -21.71
CA LYS A 133 32.33 5.69 -20.50
C LYS A 133 31.87 6.41 -19.24
N LEU A 134 31.54 5.62 -18.22
CA LEU A 134 31.23 6.09 -16.88
C LEU A 134 32.48 6.70 -16.24
N VAL A 135 32.34 7.92 -15.72
CA VAL A 135 33.43 8.69 -15.13
C VAL A 135 33.31 8.67 -13.61
N PRO A 136 34.38 8.37 -12.86
CA PRO A 136 34.36 8.40 -11.41
C PRO A 136 33.84 9.74 -10.86
N GLU A 137 33.12 9.65 -9.76
CA GLU A 137 32.58 10.83 -9.07
C GLU A 137 33.69 11.62 -8.38
N GLU A 138 33.44 12.91 -8.24
CA GLU A 138 34.18 13.73 -7.31
C GLU A 138 33.98 13.23 -5.88
N PRO A 139 34.99 13.37 -5.00
CA PRO A 139 34.93 12.82 -3.65
C PRO A 139 33.78 13.39 -2.82
N ALA A 140 33.39 14.65 -3.05
CA ALA A 140 32.34 15.31 -2.27
C ALA A 140 30.93 14.71 -2.49
N PRO A 141 30.38 14.62 -3.73
CA PRO A 141 29.10 13.95 -3.97
C PRO A 141 29.06 12.49 -3.51
N LYS A 142 30.16 11.76 -3.69
CA LYS A 142 30.27 10.36 -3.29
C LYS A 142 30.16 10.17 -1.77
N VAL A 143 30.86 10.99 -0.99
CA VAL A 143 30.78 10.95 0.48
C VAL A 143 29.38 11.28 0.97
N LEU A 144 28.74 12.31 0.40
CA LEU A 144 27.36 12.68 0.74
C LEU A 144 26.38 11.53 0.45
N ASN A 145 26.56 10.83 -0.69
CA ASN A 145 25.75 9.68 -1.06
C ASN A 145 25.91 8.51 -0.07
N ILE A 146 27.15 8.21 0.38
CA ILE A 146 27.41 7.17 1.40
C ILE A 146 26.69 7.51 2.71
N ILE A 147 26.83 8.75 3.20
CA ILE A 147 26.20 9.16 4.46
C ILE A 147 24.67 9.11 4.34
N ALA A 148 24.13 9.55 3.21
CA ALA A 148 22.70 9.48 2.96
C ALA A 148 22.17 8.05 2.91
N PHE A 149 22.90 7.11 2.29
CA PHE A 149 22.56 5.70 2.27
C PHE A 149 22.52 5.09 3.68
N VAL A 150 23.53 5.38 4.51
CA VAL A 150 23.57 4.93 5.91
C VAL A 150 22.40 5.50 6.71
N CYS A 151 22.11 6.80 6.56
CA CYS A 151 20.94 7.41 7.17
C CYS A 151 19.63 6.75 6.70
N GLY A 152 19.49 6.42 5.42
CA GLY A 152 18.34 5.69 4.87
C GLY A 152 18.13 4.33 5.54
N ILE A 153 19.21 3.55 5.72
CA ILE A 153 19.17 2.27 6.44
C ILE A 153 18.76 2.47 7.90
N ILE A 154 19.39 3.41 8.62
CA ILE A 154 19.07 3.66 10.05
C ILE A 154 17.60 4.05 10.20
N GLY A 155 17.08 4.91 9.32
CA GLY A 155 15.68 5.30 9.34
C GLY A 155 14.74 4.12 9.12
N ASN A 156 15.07 3.23 8.19
CA ASN A 156 14.24 2.05 7.90
C ASN A 156 14.30 1.00 9.03
N VAL A 157 15.49 0.75 9.59
CA VAL A 157 15.67 -0.16 10.74
C VAL A 157 14.91 0.36 11.97
N SER A 158 15.00 1.67 12.25
CA SER A 158 14.26 2.30 13.34
C SER A 158 12.74 2.08 13.21
N LEU A 159 12.20 2.24 12.01
CA LEU A 159 10.78 2.00 11.75
C LEU A 159 10.38 0.53 11.97
N LEU A 160 11.20 -0.42 11.57
CA LEU A 160 10.94 -1.86 11.76
C LEU A 160 11.04 -2.30 13.22
N MET A 161 11.99 -1.72 13.96
CA MET A 161 12.12 -1.96 15.40
C MET A 161 10.87 -1.48 16.15
N ASN A 162 10.19 -0.46 15.63
CA ASN A 162 8.89 -0.08 16.16
C ASN A 162 7.83 -1.15 15.94
N PHE A 163 7.73 -1.65 14.70
CA PHE A 163 6.75 -2.69 14.38
C PHE A 163 7.01 -3.97 15.17
N SER A 164 8.27 -4.31 15.42
CA SER A 164 8.66 -5.46 16.24
C SER A 164 8.34 -5.29 17.74
N GLY A 165 7.93 -4.09 18.17
CA GLY A 165 7.63 -3.79 19.57
C GLY A 165 8.87 -3.55 20.45
N THR A 166 10.06 -3.51 19.86
CA THR A 166 11.34 -3.39 20.57
C THR A 166 11.62 -1.96 21.02
N LEU A 167 11.22 -0.96 20.22
CA LEU A 167 11.46 0.45 20.51
C LEU A 167 10.15 1.25 20.63
N ARG A 168 10.17 2.29 21.47
CA ARG A 168 9.03 3.18 21.71
C ARG A 168 8.68 3.99 20.45
N TYR A 169 7.38 4.15 20.19
CA TYR A 169 6.82 4.88 19.05
C TYR A 169 7.44 6.26 18.79
N LEU A 170 7.53 7.10 19.82
CA LEU A 170 8.08 8.45 19.67
C LEU A 170 9.54 8.45 19.23
N VAL A 171 10.36 7.58 19.83
CA VAL A 171 11.80 7.49 19.51
C VAL A 171 11.98 7.04 18.06
N THR A 172 11.25 6.00 17.66
CA THR A 172 11.40 5.44 16.32
C THR A 172 10.92 6.39 15.23
N GLN A 173 9.81 7.11 15.46
CA GLN A 173 9.34 8.10 14.48
C GLN A 173 10.31 9.27 14.36
N CYS A 174 10.80 9.82 15.48
CA CYS A 174 11.77 10.91 15.44
C CYS A 174 13.06 10.49 14.73
N VAL A 175 13.63 9.32 15.06
CA VAL A 175 14.84 8.82 14.40
C VAL A 175 14.60 8.60 12.91
N SER A 176 13.50 7.94 12.53
CA SER A 176 13.22 7.65 11.11
C SER A 176 13.05 8.92 10.29
N ILE A 177 12.25 9.87 10.79
CA ILE A 177 12.01 11.15 10.11
C ILE A 177 13.30 11.96 9.99
N LEU A 178 14.07 12.09 11.08
CA LEU A 178 15.32 12.85 11.07
C LEU A 178 16.34 12.24 10.10
N CYS A 179 16.50 10.91 10.13
CA CYS A 179 17.42 10.22 9.24
C CYS A 179 17.03 10.36 7.76
N TRP A 180 15.75 10.23 7.41
CA TRP A 180 15.32 10.39 6.01
C TRP A 180 15.38 11.84 5.54
N VAL A 181 15.02 12.82 6.38
CA VAL A 181 15.16 14.24 6.04
C VAL A 181 16.64 14.60 5.85
N ALA A 182 17.53 14.11 6.72
CA ALA A 182 18.97 14.28 6.55
C ALA A 182 19.48 13.62 5.25
N ALA A 183 19.05 12.39 4.97
CA ALA A 183 19.39 11.68 3.73
C ALA A 183 18.94 12.46 2.48
N VAL A 184 17.71 12.99 2.48
CA VAL A 184 17.18 13.84 1.41
C VAL A 184 18.02 15.10 1.23
N ALA A 185 18.36 15.80 2.32
CA ALA A 185 19.17 17.02 2.24
C ALA A 185 20.56 16.74 1.65
N MET A 186 21.23 15.67 2.10
CA MET A 186 22.55 15.28 1.59
C MET A 186 22.52 14.85 0.13
N LEU A 187 21.54 14.02 -0.27
CA LEU A 187 21.38 13.61 -1.67
C LEU A 187 21.02 14.80 -2.56
N LEU A 188 20.19 15.73 -2.10
CA LEU A 188 19.85 16.92 -2.86
C LEU A 188 21.08 17.78 -3.12
N ILE A 189 21.93 17.99 -2.11
CA ILE A 189 23.21 18.70 -2.27
C ILE A 189 24.10 17.96 -3.27
N ALA A 190 24.26 16.63 -3.13
CA ALA A 190 25.08 15.83 -4.03
C ALA A 190 24.60 15.88 -5.49
N VAL A 191 23.27 15.82 -5.71
CA VAL A 191 22.64 15.92 -7.03
C VAL A 191 22.84 17.31 -7.63
N LEU A 192 22.69 18.37 -6.83
CA LEU A 192 22.89 19.76 -7.30
C LEU A 192 24.34 20.01 -7.69
N LEU A 193 25.31 19.60 -6.86
CA LEU A 193 26.75 19.70 -7.16
C LEU A 193 27.09 18.96 -8.46
N THR A 194 26.57 17.74 -8.62
CA THR A 194 26.81 16.95 -9.84
C THR A 194 26.15 17.59 -11.05
N ASN A 195 24.94 18.15 -10.90
CA ASN A 195 24.24 18.81 -11.99
C ASN A 195 24.95 20.08 -12.48
N GLU A 196 25.58 20.84 -11.58
CA GLU A 196 26.41 21.99 -11.94
C GLU A 196 27.59 21.58 -12.84
N THR A 197 28.26 20.46 -12.52
CA THR A 197 29.35 19.93 -13.36
C THR A 197 28.89 19.40 -14.73
N VAL A 198 27.61 19.02 -14.86
CA VAL A 198 27.03 18.47 -16.10
C VAL A 198 26.44 19.56 -17.00
N VAL A 199 25.89 20.63 -16.42
CA VAL A 199 25.21 21.74 -17.12
C VAL A 199 26.09 22.99 -17.23
N GLY A 200 27.29 22.98 -16.64
CA GLY A 200 28.26 24.07 -16.68
C GLY A 200 28.75 24.44 -18.07
N ALA A 201 29.65 25.44 -18.13
CA ALA A 201 30.02 26.20 -19.33
C ALA A 201 30.56 25.38 -20.54
N ASP A 202 30.87 24.09 -20.37
CA ASP A 202 31.25 23.18 -21.45
C ASP A 202 30.71 21.76 -21.18
N PRO A 203 29.63 21.31 -21.83
CA PRO A 203 29.02 20.01 -21.57
C PRO A 203 29.91 18.89 -22.12
N HIS A 204 30.86 18.41 -21.32
CA HIS A 204 31.66 17.21 -21.59
C HIS A 204 30.99 15.94 -21.02
N TYR A 205 29.92 16.08 -20.24
CA TYR A 205 29.28 14.98 -19.51
C TYR A 205 27.77 14.91 -19.72
N LYS A 206 27.23 13.69 -19.72
CA LYS A 206 25.79 13.38 -19.69
C LYS A 206 25.43 12.67 -18.37
N ARG A 207 24.18 12.84 -17.93
CA ARG A 207 23.63 12.15 -16.74
C ARG A 207 23.51 10.65 -16.98
N SER A 208 23.95 9.85 -16.02
CA SER A 208 23.82 8.38 -16.01
C SER A 208 22.51 7.89 -15.40
N GLU A 209 22.28 6.58 -15.42
CA GLU A 209 21.12 5.96 -14.76
C GLU A 209 21.23 6.13 -13.23
N GLY A 210 22.43 5.99 -12.67
CA GLY A 210 22.71 6.21 -11.24
C GLY A 210 22.29 7.60 -10.73
N PHE A 211 22.49 8.65 -11.53
CA PHE A 211 22.04 10.01 -11.20
C PHE A 211 20.51 10.08 -11.04
N TRP A 212 19.76 9.51 -11.98
CA TRP A 212 18.29 9.52 -11.93
C TRP A 212 17.75 8.61 -10.83
N LEU A 213 18.41 7.49 -10.54
CA LEU A 213 18.09 6.64 -9.39
C LEU A 213 18.32 7.39 -8.06
N ALA A 214 19.34 8.25 -7.97
CA ALA A 214 19.52 9.12 -6.81
C ALA A 214 18.35 10.13 -6.66
N VAL A 215 17.89 10.72 -7.75
CA VAL A 215 16.70 11.61 -7.75
C VAL A 215 15.45 10.86 -7.31
N TRP A 216 15.24 9.63 -7.78
CA TRP A 216 14.13 8.78 -7.31
C TRP A 216 14.24 8.41 -5.83
N THR A 217 15.46 8.23 -5.32
CA THR A 217 15.70 8.02 -3.89
C THR A 217 15.25 9.22 -3.06
N ILE A 218 15.56 10.44 -3.51
CA ILE A 218 15.07 11.68 -2.88
C ILE A 218 13.54 11.70 -2.84
N PHE A 219 12.89 11.33 -3.95
CA PHE A 219 11.42 11.25 -4.01
C PHE A 219 10.85 10.23 -3.02
N MET A 220 11.45 9.04 -2.91
CA MET A 220 10.98 7.98 -2.01
C MET A 220 11.16 8.35 -0.53
N TYR A 221 12.32 8.88 -0.15
CA TYR A 221 12.57 9.29 1.24
C TYR A 221 11.76 10.53 1.63
N SER A 222 11.57 11.50 0.72
CA SER A 222 10.72 12.65 0.99
C SER A 222 9.26 12.25 1.16
N SER A 223 8.73 11.39 0.29
CA SER A 223 7.38 10.84 0.40
C SER A 223 7.19 10.08 1.73
N SER A 224 8.15 9.22 2.09
CA SER A 224 8.11 8.46 3.36
C SER A 224 8.15 9.38 4.58
N SER A 225 8.98 10.44 4.53
CA SER A 225 9.09 11.42 5.60
C SER A 225 7.81 12.25 5.76
N ILE A 226 7.23 12.75 4.66
CA ILE A 226 5.99 13.56 4.68
C ILE A 226 4.85 12.74 5.30
N VAL A 227 4.69 11.50 4.84
CA VAL A 227 3.65 10.59 5.31
C VAL A 227 3.80 10.31 6.81
N GLN A 228 5.02 10.10 7.30
CA GLN A 228 5.27 9.90 8.75
C GLN A 228 5.15 11.20 9.56
N ILE A 229 5.50 12.36 9.02
CA ILE A 229 5.28 13.65 9.69
C ILE A 229 3.78 13.88 9.90
N ILE A 230 2.95 13.61 8.90
CA ILE A 230 1.48 13.73 9.05
C ILE A 230 0.97 12.75 10.10
N ASN A 231 1.54 11.55 10.18
CA ASN A 231 1.20 10.58 11.21
C ASN A 231 1.63 11.04 12.62
N LEU A 232 2.83 11.61 12.77
CA LEU A 232 3.30 12.17 14.04
C LEU A 232 2.42 13.36 14.49
N LEU A 233 1.99 14.20 13.54
CA LEU A 233 1.08 15.32 13.82
C LEU A 233 -0.28 14.83 14.32
N GLY A 234 -0.85 13.78 13.73
CA GLY A 234 -2.10 13.19 14.21
C GLY A 234 -2.01 12.63 15.64
N TYR A 235 -0.86 12.04 15.99
CA TYR A 235 -0.55 11.64 17.35
C TYR A 235 -0.45 12.85 18.31
N LYS A 236 0.28 13.90 17.92
CA LYS A 236 0.43 15.13 18.72
C LYS A 236 -0.92 15.84 18.95
N LEU A 237 -1.84 15.75 17.98
CA LEU A 237 -3.21 16.24 18.08
C LEU A 237 -4.13 15.32 18.91
N GLN A 238 -3.58 14.28 19.55
CA GLN A 238 -4.29 13.28 20.35
C GLN A 238 -5.47 12.65 19.60
N LYS A 239 -5.32 12.40 18.30
CA LYS A 239 -6.36 11.72 17.50
C LYS A 239 -6.29 10.19 17.61
N TYR A 240 -5.12 9.66 17.93
CA TYR A 240 -4.88 8.24 18.20
C TYR A 240 -3.71 8.06 19.17
N GLY A 241 -3.62 6.89 19.79
CA GLY A 241 -2.57 6.53 20.74
C GLY A 241 -1.19 6.29 20.11
N ALA A 242 -0.16 6.18 20.97
CA ALA A 242 1.25 5.97 20.59
C ALA A 242 1.57 4.54 20.14
N SER A 243 0.71 3.94 19.31
CA SER A 243 0.92 2.60 18.75
C SER A 243 0.41 2.54 17.33
N TYR A 244 1.15 1.86 16.44
CA TYR A 244 0.67 1.60 15.10
C TYR A 244 -0.39 0.49 15.13
N ASN A 245 -1.54 0.76 14.51
CA ASN A 245 -2.62 -0.20 14.33
C ASN A 245 -2.32 -1.18 13.18
N LEU A 246 -1.23 -1.93 13.28
CA LEU A 246 -0.82 -2.85 12.22
C LEU A 246 -1.26 -4.29 12.50
N ASP A 247 -2.14 -4.80 11.64
CA ASP A 247 -2.54 -6.20 11.62
C ASP A 247 -1.42 -7.10 11.06
N ARG A 248 -1.52 -8.41 11.30
CA ARG A 248 -0.56 -9.43 10.84
C ARG A 248 -0.33 -9.36 9.34
N GLN A 249 -1.37 -9.08 8.55
CA GLN A 249 -1.27 -8.94 7.10
C GLN A 249 -0.40 -7.73 6.72
N GLN A 250 -0.59 -6.60 7.39
CA GLN A 250 0.19 -5.37 7.14
C GLN A 250 1.66 -5.55 7.53
N ARG A 251 1.94 -6.25 8.63
CA ARG A 251 3.33 -6.62 9.02
C ARG A 251 3.98 -7.56 8.01
N SER A 252 3.22 -8.54 7.51
CA SER A 252 3.71 -9.47 6.50
C SER A 252 4.06 -8.74 5.20
N LEU A 253 3.24 -7.76 4.79
CA LEU A 253 3.52 -6.93 3.61
C LEU A 253 4.87 -6.22 3.71
N ILE A 254 5.19 -5.65 4.88
CA ILE A 254 6.47 -4.95 5.13
C ILE A 254 7.66 -5.93 5.04
N ASN A 255 7.51 -7.13 5.60
CA ASN A 255 8.55 -8.14 5.52
C ASN A 255 8.75 -8.63 4.08
N TYR A 256 7.68 -8.84 3.32
CA TYR A 256 7.78 -9.24 1.91
C TYR A 256 8.44 -8.16 1.06
N THR A 257 8.09 -6.87 1.23
CA THR A 257 8.76 -5.77 0.51
C THR A 257 10.23 -5.63 0.86
N MET A 258 10.62 -5.94 2.09
CA MET A 258 12.03 -6.00 2.49
C MET A 258 12.79 -7.13 1.79
N VAL A 259 12.25 -8.35 1.85
CA VAL A 259 12.87 -9.51 1.18
C VAL A 259 12.95 -9.27 -0.33
N PHE A 260 11.90 -8.69 -0.91
CA PHE A 260 11.90 -8.27 -2.32
C PHE A 260 13.02 -7.27 -2.62
N ALA A 261 13.16 -6.20 -1.84
CA ALA A 261 14.20 -5.20 -2.05
C ALA A 261 15.62 -5.83 -1.99
N ILE A 262 15.86 -6.71 -1.02
CA ILE A 262 17.13 -7.44 -0.89
C ILE A 262 17.35 -8.38 -2.08
N TRP A 263 16.31 -9.11 -2.49
CA TRP A 263 16.37 -10.03 -3.63
C TRP A 263 16.70 -9.30 -4.93
N GLN A 264 16.06 -8.15 -5.18
CA GLN A 264 16.34 -7.32 -6.35
C GLN A 264 17.77 -6.74 -6.32
N ALA A 265 18.29 -6.37 -5.15
CA ALA A 265 19.68 -5.91 -5.02
C ALA A 265 20.69 -7.01 -5.37
N ILE A 266 20.47 -8.23 -4.86
CA ILE A 266 21.28 -9.40 -5.18
C ILE A 266 21.18 -9.73 -6.67
N GLY A 267 19.96 -9.75 -7.21
CA GLY A 267 19.69 -9.98 -8.63
C GLY A 267 20.44 -9.00 -9.53
N ALA A 268 20.32 -7.70 -9.27
CA ALA A 268 21.01 -6.67 -10.03
C ALA A 268 22.54 -6.87 -9.99
N SER A 269 23.11 -7.12 -8.81
CA SER A 269 24.54 -7.38 -8.65
C SER A 269 25.01 -8.61 -9.44
N VAL A 270 24.28 -9.72 -9.36
CA VAL A 270 24.61 -10.98 -10.05
C VAL A 270 24.45 -10.82 -11.57
N MET A 271 23.32 -10.26 -12.03
CA MET A 271 23.04 -10.09 -13.46
C MET A 271 24.01 -9.12 -14.14
N LYS A 272 24.49 -8.10 -13.42
CA LYS A 272 25.52 -7.19 -13.93
C LYS A 272 26.83 -7.89 -14.32
N HIS A 273 27.19 -8.97 -13.62
CA HIS A 273 28.40 -9.77 -13.91
C HIS A 273 28.14 -10.85 -14.96
N LEU A 274 26.91 -11.35 -15.05
CA LEU A 274 26.54 -12.41 -15.98
C LEU A 274 26.16 -11.91 -17.38
N ILE A 275 25.59 -10.71 -17.48
CA ILE A 275 25.18 -10.07 -18.73
C ILE A 275 26.23 -9.03 -19.12
N GLN A 276 26.78 -9.17 -20.32
CA GLN A 276 27.85 -8.30 -20.82
C GLN A 276 27.32 -6.87 -21.05
N ASN A 277 28.17 -5.87 -20.80
CA ASN A 277 27.92 -4.45 -21.09
C ASN A 277 26.68 -3.79 -20.43
N LEU A 278 26.16 -4.35 -19.33
CA LEU A 278 25.08 -3.71 -18.58
C LEU A 278 25.59 -2.67 -17.57
N SER A 279 24.82 -1.64 -17.24
CA SER A 279 24.97 -0.83 -16.03
C SER A 279 24.33 -1.54 -14.82
N TYR A 280 24.57 -1.05 -13.60
CA TYR A 280 23.85 -1.58 -12.44
C TYR A 280 22.35 -1.19 -12.51
N GLY A 281 22.02 0.02 -12.96
CA GLY A 281 20.65 0.45 -13.26
C GLY A 281 19.97 -0.45 -14.30
N GLY A 282 20.65 -0.75 -15.41
CA GLY A 282 20.16 -1.65 -16.45
C GLY A 282 19.95 -3.08 -15.95
N SER A 283 20.80 -3.55 -15.02
CA SER A 283 20.62 -4.86 -14.38
C SER A 283 19.41 -4.89 -13.45
N LEU A 284 19.13 -3.79 -12.73
CA LEU A 284 17.92 -3.67 -11.94
C LEU A 284 16.68 -3.61 -12.84
N TYR A 285 16.73 -2.86 -13.94
CA TYR A 285 15.66 -2.82 -14.95
C TYR A 285 15.34 -4.23 -15.48
N TYR A 286 16.36 -5.00 -15.87
CA TYR A 286 16.18 -6.39 -16.27
C TYR A 286 15.52 -7.24 -15.17
N CYS A 287 15.98 -7.08 -13.93
CA CYS A 287 15.41 -7.81 -12.78
C CYS A 287 13.94 -7.46 -12.55
N VAL A 288 13.57 -6.20 -12.66
CA VAL A 288 12.18 -5.72 -12.51
C VAL A 288 11.30 -6.25 -13.64
N VAL A 289 11.75 -6.12 -14.90
CA VAL A 289 11.03 -6.65 -16.08
C VAL A 289 10.80 -8.16 -15.98
N SER A 290 11.79 -8.90 -15.46
CA SER A 290 11.71 -10.35 -15.31
C SER A 290 10.78 -10.77 -14.18
N VAL A 291 10.88 -10.13 -13.01
CA VAL A 291 10.11 -10.52 -11.82
C VAL A 291 8.64 -10.13 -11.93
N PHE A 292 8.33 -9.00 -12.56
CA PHE A 292 6.94 -8.61 -12.85
C PHE A 292 6.39 -9.24 -14.14
N THR A 293 7.10 -10.24 -14.69
CA THR A 293 6.68 -11.03 -15.85
C THR A 293 6.28 -10.19 -17.06
N VAL A 294 6.85 -8.98 -17.21
CA VAL A 294 6.58 -8.11 -18.37
C VAL A 294 7.30 -8.68 -19.59
N GLY A 295 8.56 -9.09 -19.44
CA GLY A 295 9.26 -9.87 -20.46
C GLY A 295 9.55 -9.15 -21.78
N LEU A 296 9.97 -7.88 -21.75
CA LEU A 296 10.21 -7.05 -22.95
C LEU A 296 11.24 -7.63 -23.95
N GLY A 297 12.15 -8.50 -23.50
CA GLY A 297 13.12 -9.18 -24.38
C GLY A 297 14.29 -8.33 -24.89
N ASP A 298 14.30 -7.03 -24.58
CA ASP A 298 15.35 -6.07 -24.94
C ASP A 298 16.71 -6.40 -24.28
N ILE A 299 16.68 -6.86 -23.03
CA ILE A 299 17.85 -7.36 -22.30
C ILE A 299 17.62 -8.82 -21.95
N HIS A 300 18.52 -9.70 -22.37
CA HIS A 300 18.42 -11.13 -22.08
C HIS A 300 19.78 -11.81 -21.88
N PRO A 301 19.86 -12.84 -21.02
CA PRO A 301 21.08 -13.60 -20.81
C PRO A 301 21.41 -14.46 -22.04
N VAL A 302 22.62 -14.29 -22.57
CA VAL A 302 23.11 -15.05 -23.74
C VAL A 302 23.76 -16.36 -23.31
N SER A 303 24.58 -16.33 -22.25
CA SER A 303 25.33 -17.51 -21.79
C SER A 303 24.44 -18.53 -21.07
N THR A 304 24.78 -19.81 -21.20
CA THR A 304 24.04 -20.91 -20.54
C THR A 304 23.98 -20.73 -19.03
N GLY A 305 25.09 -20.34 -18.40
CA GLY A 305 25.14 -20.06 -16.96
C GLY A 305 24.22 -18.91 -16.56
N ALA A 306 24.23 -17.81 -17.33
CA ALA A 306 23.35 -16.67 -17.08
C ALA A 306 21.87 -17.04 -17.22
N LYS A 307 21.51 -17.90 -18.20
CA LYS A 307 20.14 -18.42 -18.37
C LYS A 307 19.69 -19.24 -17.17
N VAL A 308 20.53 -20.15 -16.65
CA VAL A 308 20.19 -20.94 -15.45
C VAL A 308 19.96 -20.05 -14.24
N VAL A 309 20.86 -19.09 -14.00
CA VAL A 309 20.71 -18.14 -12.88
C VAL A 309 19.46 -17.27 -13.06
N ALA A 310 19.16 -16.82 -14.28
CA ALA A 310 17.96 -16.05 -14.56
C ALA A 310 16.67 -16.82 -14.27
N LEU A 311 16.61 -18.12 -14.59
CA LEU A 311 15.45 -18.96 -14.27
C LEU A 311 15.21 -19.06 -12.76
N ILE A 312 16.26 -19.33 -11.98
CA ILE A 312 16.17 -19.41 -10.52
C ILE A 312 15.78 -18.06 -9.93
N PHE A 313 16.43 -16.99 -10.40
CA PHE A 313 16.18 -15.62 -9.96
C PHE A 313 14.72 -15.21 -10.17
N SER A 314 14.21 -15.40 -11.40
CA SER A 314 12.85 -15.03 -11.77
C SER A 314 11.82 -15.85 -11.01
N PHE A 315 12.02 -17.17 -10.83
CA PHE A 315 11.07 -18.00 -10.08
C PHE A 315 10.88 -17.52 -8.64
N VAL A 316 11.97 -17.32 -7.90
CA VAL A 316 11.91 -16.83 -6.51
C VAL A 316 11.35 -15.41 -6.46
N GLY A 317 11.73 -14.56 -7.42
CA GLY A 317 11.24 -13.20 -7.52
C GLY A 317 9.73 -13.13 -7.74
N ILE A 318 9.18 -13.92 -8.67
CA ILE A 318 7.74 -13.98 -9.00
C ILE A 318 6.94 -14.41 -7.78
N VAL A 319 7.40 -15.46 -7.07
CA VAL A 319 6.73 -15.91 -5.84
C VAL A 319 6.71 -14.79 -4.80
N ASN A 320 7.82 -14.07 -4.64
CA ASN A 320 7.90 -12.97 -3.68
C ASN A 320 6.99 -11.78 -4.08
N SER A 321 7.01 -11.37 -5.35
CA SER A 321 6.15 -10.28 -5.84
C SER A 321 4.67 -10.63 -5.71
N GLU A 322 4.29 -11.88 -5.97
CA GLU A 322 2.89 -12.30 -5.84
C GLU A 322 2.42 -12.32 -4.37
N MET A 323 3.29 -12.69 -3.43
CA MET A 323 2.98 -12.57 -2.00
C MET A 323 2.72 -11.11 -1.59
N ILE A 324 3.47 -10.15 -2.15
CA ILE A 324 3.24 -8.71 -1.95
C ILE A 324 1.89 -8.32 -2.51
N VAL A 325 1.59 -8.67 -3.77
CA VAL A 325 0.34 -8.32 -4.46
C VAL A 325 -0.87 -8.87 -3.71
N THR A 326 -0.87 -10.17 -3.40
CA THR A 326 -1.98 -10.81 -2.66
C THR A 326 -2.18 -10.17 -1.28
N THR A 327 -1.10 -9.88 -0.56
CA THR A 327 -1.21 -9.24 0.77
C THR A 327 -1.70 -7.81 0.65
N LEU A 328 -1.25 -7.07 -0.35
CA LEU A 328 -1.67 -5.69 -0.60
C LEU A 328 -3.16 -5.61 -0.97
N ILE A 329 -3.67 -6.50 -1.82
CA ILE A 329 -5.12 -6.60 -2.11
C ILE A 329 -5.89 -6.83 -0.80
N ARG A 330 -5.44 -7.78 0.03
CA ARG A 330 -6.11 -8.05 1.31
C ARG A 330 -6.10 -6.84 2.23
N VAL A 331 -4.99 -6.10 2.31
CA VAL A 331 -4.92 -4.88 3.11
C VAL A 331 -5.85 -3.80 2.57
N VAL A 332 -5.85 -3.54 1.25
CA VAL A 332 -6.70 -2.51 0.64
C VAL A 332 -8.18 -2.84 0.81
N VAL A 333 -8.58 -4.08 0.55
CA VAL A 333 -9.99 -4.52 0.57
C VAL A 333 -10.50 -4.75 1.99
N HIS A 334 -9.73 -5.42 2.86
CA HIS A 334 -10.23 -5.87 4.16
C HIS A 334 -9.93 -4.94 5.34
N SER A 335 -8.89 -4.07 5.29
CA SER A 335 -8.47 -3.37 6.51
C SER A 335 -9.32 -2.12 6.87
N ALA A 336 -9.87 -1.39 5.89
CA ALA A 336 -10.71 -0.22 6.18
C ALA A 336 -12.18 -0.34 5.75
N GLY A 337 -12.51 -1.24 4.83
CA GLY A 337 -13.88 -1.39 4.30
C GLY A 337 -14.96 -1.52 5.38
N PRO A 338 -14.83 -2.48 6.31
CA PRO A 338 -15.76 -2.65 7.44
C PRO A 338 -15.91 -1.40 8.33
N SER A 339 -14.79 -0.74 8.66
CA SER A 339 -14.78 0.44 9.54
C SER A 339 -15.44 1.64 8.89
N VAL A 340 -15.24 1.82 7.59
CA VAL A 340 -15.88 2.87 6.78
C VAL A 340 -17.38 2.60 6.63
N PHE A 341 -17.76 1.34 6.37
CA PHE A 341 -19.16 0.92 6.34
C PHE A 341 -19.88 1.26 7.64
N TRP A 342 -19.24 0.94 8.77
CA TRP A 342 -19.78 1.23 10.09
C TRP A 342 -19.94 2.74 10.31
N HIS A 343 -18.93 3.53 9.98
CA HIS A 343 -19.01 4.99 10.10
C HIS A 343 -20.22 5.57 9.35
N TYR A 344 -20.40 5.24 8.07
CA TYR A 344 -21.53 5.75 7.29
C TYR A 344 -22.88 5.23 7.78
N THR A 345 -22.93 3.99 8.28
CA THR A 345 -24.14 3.44 8.90
C THR A 345 -24.50 4.24 10.14
N GLU A 346 -23.51 4.59 10.95
CA GLU A 346 -23.70 5.35 12.18
C GLU A 346 -24.12 6.80 11.91
N VAL A 347 -23.55 7.45 10.89
CA VAL A 347 -23.98 8.80 10.47
C VAL A 347 -25.46 8.82 10.10
N LYS A 348 -25.92 7.87 9.25
CA LYS A 348 -27.34 7.79 8.87
C LYS A 348 -28.23 7.43 10.05
N ARG A 349 -27.77 6.55 10.94
CA ARG A 349 -28.49 6.18 12.17
C ARG A 349 -28.70 7.39 13.09
N MET A 350 -27.67 8.20 13.30
CA MET A 350 -27.77 9.42 14.12
C MET A 350 -28.72 10.46 13.52
N GLN A 351 -28.71 10.62 12.18
CA GLN A 351 -29.68 11.48 11.49
C GLN A 351 -31.12 10.99 11.66
N LEU A 352 -31.35 9.68 11.61
CA LEU A 352 -32.67 9.10 11.86
C LEU A 352 -33.12 9.28 13.32
N LEU A 353 -32.22 9.09 14.28
CA LEU A 353 -32.54 9.33 15.69
C LEU A 353 -32.92 10.77 15.96
N GLN A 354 -32.26 11.73 15.30
CA GLN A 354 -32.64 13.13 15.41
C GLN A 354 -34.07 13.36 14.87
N LYS A 355 -34.39 12.82 13.69
CA LYS A 355 -35.75 12.88 13.13
C LYS A 355 -36.80 12.21 14.02
N TYR A 356 -36.45 11.10 14.65
CA TYR A 356 -37.33 10.41 15.60
C TYR A 356 -37.60 11.28 16.84
N ASN A 357 -36.58 11.95 17.38
CA ASN A 357 -36.74 12.85 18.52
C ASN A 357 -37.60 14.08 18.16
N GLU A 358 -37.53 14.55 16.91
CA GLU A 358 -38.35 15.65 16.40
C GLU A 358 -39.82 15.22 16.15
N ASN A 359 -40.04 14.02 15.63
CA ASN A 359 -41.38 13.46 15.42
C ASN A 359 -41.43 11.95 15.76
N PRO A 360 -41.76 11.58 17.01
CA PRO A 360 -41.75 10.19 17.45
C PRO A 360 -42.84 9.31 16.80
N ASN A 361 -43.92 9.93 16.33
CA ASN A 361 -45.10 9.25 15.78
C ASN A 361 -45.03 9.08 14.25
N ASP A 362 -43.91 9.42 13.62
CA ASP A 362 -43.74 9.24 12.19
C ASP A 362 -43.85 7.74 11.83
N PRO A 363 -44.76 7.36 10.91
CA PRO A 363 -44.98 5.95 10.51
C PRO A 363 -43.73 5.30 9.93
N VAL A 364 -42.75 6.08 9.47
CA VAL A 364 -41.45 5.58 8.98
C VAL A 364 -40.71 4.77 10.06
N PHE A 365 -40.91 5.07 11.35
CA PHE A 365 -40.25 4.35 12.45
C PHE A 365 -41.01 3.11 12.94
N ALA A 366 -42.26 2.91 12.52
CA ALA A 366 -43.05 1.72 12.87
C ALA A 366 -42.33 0.42 12.44
N ASN A 367 -41.64 0.46 11.30
CA ASN A 367 -40.81 -0.63 10.78
C ASN A 367 -39.31 -0.32 10.89
N SER A 368 -38.86 0.17 12.05
CA SER A 368 -37.45 0.55 12.33
C SER A 368 -36.42 -0.53 11.93
N PHE A 369 -36.77 -1.82 12.05
CA PHE A 369 -35.93 -2.92 11.61
C PHE A 369 -35.69 -2.93 10.09
N GLN A 370 -36.76 -2.79 9.31
CA GLN A 370 -36.71 -2.81 7.85
C GLN A 370 -36.00 -1.57 7.32
N LEU A 371 -36.26 -0.41 7.93
CA LEU A 371 -35.56 0.84 7.65
C LEU A 371 -34.04 0.72 7.83
N MET A 372 -33.58 0.13 8.93
CA MET A 372 -32.14 -0.09 9.16
C MET A 372 -31.53 -1.10 8.19
N ARG A 373 -32.30 -2.10 7.75
CA ARG A 373 -31.85 -3.05 6.72
C ARG A 373 -31.64 -2.35 5.38
N ASP A 374 -32.62 -1.57 4.94
CA ASP A 374 -32.57 -0.87 3.65
C ASP A 374 -31.43 0.17 3.63
N ILE A 375 -31.16 0.82 4.76
CA ILE A 375 -30.00 1.70 4.93
C ILE A 375 -28.67 0.94 4.76
N ARG A 376 -28.52 -0.21 5.43
CA ARG A 376 -27.30 -1.03 5.34
C ARG A 376 -27.07 -1.51 3.92
N GLU A 377 -28.12 -1.97 3.23
CA GLU A 377 -28.06 -2.38 1.82
C GLU A 377 -27.71 -1.22 0.88
N GLY A 378 -28.28 -0.04 1.13
CA GLY A 378 -27.98 1.18 0.39
C GLY A 378 -26.52 1.62 0.57
N ILE A 379 -26.01 1.62 1.80
CA ILE A 379 -24.62 1.98 2.10
C ILE A 379 -23.65 0.96 1.49
N ALA A 380 -23.94 -0.34 1.57
CA ALA A 380 -23.07 -1.36 0.99
C ALA A 380 -22.97 -1.21 -0.53
N ARG A 381 -24.09 -0.97 -1.23
CA ARG A 381 -24.08 -0.68 -2.68
C ARG A 381 -23.32 0.60 -3.00
N GLN A 382 -23.53 1.66 -2.22
CA GLN A 382 -22.83 2.94 -2.41
C GLN A 382 -21.32 2.78 -2.21
N GLN A 383 -20.88 2.08 -1.15
CA GLN A 383 -19.48 1.81 -0.87
C GLN A 383 -18.83 0.98 -1.96
N TRP A 384 -19.51 -0.07 -2.43
CA TRP A 384 -19.03 -0.88 -3.55
C TRP A 384 -18.87 -0.04 -4.82
N ARG A 385 -19.88 0.77 -5.19
CA ARG A 385 -19.79 1.69 -6.34
C ARG A 385 -18.62 2.67 -6.18
N PHE A 386 -18.47 3.25 -5.00
CA PHE A 386 -17.36 4.17 -4.69
C PHE A 386 -16.01 3.47 -4.87
N ASN A 387 -15.82 2.28 -4.30
CA ASN A 387 -14.58 1.50 -4.45
C ASN A 387 -14.26 1.20 -5.92
N CYS A 388 -15.26 0.81 -6.72
CA CYS A 388 -15.08 0.56 -8.16
C CYS A 388 -14.64 1.84 -8.91
N VAL A 389 -15.33 2.95 -8.69
CA VAL A 389 -15.02 4.24 -9.34
C VAL A 389 -13.64 4.74 -8.91
N THR A 390 -13.33 4.72 -7.61
CA THR A 390 -12.02 5.14 -7.10
C THR A 390 -10.89 4.28 -7.66
N SER A 391 -11.06 2.96 -7.70
CA SER A 391 -10.04 2.06 -8.27
C SER A 391 -9.83 2.37 -9.75
N LEU A 392 -10.91 2.54 -10.53
CA LEU A 392 -10.84 2.88 -11.96
C LEU A 392 -10.12 4.21 -12.20
N ILE A 393 -10.43 5.24 -11.42
CA ILE A 393 -9.77 6.55 -11.51
C ILE A 393 -8.28 6.41 -11.19
N LEU A 394 -7.91 5.67 -10.15
CA LEU A 394 -6.50 5.44 -9.79
C LEU A 394 -5.76 4.70 -10.90
N PHE A 395 -6.37 3.68 -11.49
CA PHE A 395 -5.80 2.94 -12.62
C PHE A 395 -5.58 3.81 -13.85
N ILE A 396 -6.61 4.55 -14.29
CA ILE A 396 -6.50 5.44 -15.44
C ILE A 396 -5.47 6.52 -15.17
N GLY A 397 -5.49 7.14 -13.98
CA GLY A 397 -4.51 8.15 -13.60
C GLY A 397 -3.07 7.61 -13.62
N PHE A 398 -2.84 6.44 -13.03
CA PHE A 398 -1.53 5.81 -13.00
C PHE A 398 -1.00 5.45 -14.40
N TRP A 399 -1.88 4.91 -15.25
CA TRP A 399 -1.57 4.59 -16.64
C TRP A 399 -1.19 5.85 -17.43
N GLN A 400 -2.03 6.89 -17.37
CA GLN A 400 -1.82 8.12 -18.13
C GLN A 400 -0.57 8.89 -17.66
N VAL A 401 -0.29 8.92 -16.36
CA VAL A 401 0.95 9.51 -15.83
C VAL A 401 2.18 8.76 -16.37
N GLY A 402 2.13 7.41 -16.39
CA GLY A 402 3.19 6.60 -17.00
C GLY A 402 3.45 6.98 -18.45
N SER A 403 2.39 7.08 -19.24
CA SER A 403 2.46 7.41 -20.66
C SER A 403 2.91 8.83 -20.94
N ALA A 404 2.50 9.81 -20.13
CA ALA A 404 2.93 11.20 -20.28
C ALA A 404 4.44 11.36 -20.00
N VAL A 405 4.96 10.67 -18.98
CA VAL A 405 6.39 10.73 -18.66
C VAL A 405 7.23 10.06 -19.75
N LEU A 406 6.82 8.88 -20.23
CA LEU A 406 7.54 8.17 -21.30
C LEU A 406 7.45 8.90 -22.65
N TYR A 407 6.33 9.54 -22.95
CA TYR A 407 6.20 10.42 -24.12
C TYR A 407 7.19 11.60 -24.06
N ALA A 408 7.43 12.16 -22.87
CA ALA A 408 8.37 13.26 -22.70
C ALA A 408 9.84 12.81 -22.69
N SER A 409 10.11 11.54 -22.42
CA SER A 409 11.49 11.02 -22.29
C SER A 409 12.00 10.20 -23.47
N GLU A 410 11.09 9.56 -24.20
CA GLU A 410 11.40 8.72 -25.36
C GLU A 410 10.88 9.40 -26.62
N ASP A 411 11.51 9.12 -27.77
CA ASP A 411 11.08 9.61 -29.09
C ASP A 411 9.86 8.82 -29.62
N TRP A 412 8.83 8.68 -28.79
CA TRP A 412 7.60 7.95 -29.09
C TRP A 412 6.43 8.91 -29.27
N THR A 413 5.41 8.50 -30.03
CA THR A 413 4.14 9.22 -30.00
C THR A 413 3.45 8.99 -28.65
N TYR A 414 2.57 9.91 -28.25
CA TYR A 414 1.78 9.74 -27.02
C TYR A 414 0.96 8.44 -27.05
N PHE A 415 0.40 8.09 -28.21
CA PHE A 415 -0.34 6.84 -28.38
C PHE A 415 0.55 5.61 -28.17
N ASN A 416 1.76 5.58 -28.75
CA ASN A 416 2.70 4.47 -28.55
C ASN A 416 3.11 4.36 -27.07
N SER A 417 3.27 5.48 -26.38
CA SER A 417 3.55 5.49 -24.93
C SER A 417 2.36 4.98 -24.10
N MET A 418 1.12 5.29 -24.51
CA MET A 418 -0.09 4.71 -23.92
C MET A 418 -0.18 3.21 -24.14
N TYR A 419 0.03 2.78 -25.38
CA TYR A 419 0.02 1.38 -25.79
C TYR A 419 1.09 0.58 -25.03
N PHE A 420 2.33 1.07 -24.97
CA PHE A 420 3.41 0.43 -24.22
C PHE A 420 3.08 0.28 -22.73
N CYS A 421 2.64 1.36 -22.06
CA CYS A 421 2.27 1.29 -20.65
C CYS A 421 1.10 0.33 -20.41
N PHE A 422 0.12 0.30 -21.30
CA PHE A 422 -1.03 -0.60 -21.18
C PHE A 422 -0.61 -2.06 -21.32
N LEU A 423 0.25 -2.40 -22.29
CA LEU A 423 0.78 -3.74 -22.44
C LEU A 423 1.65 -4.17 -21.25
N CYS A 424 2.41 -3.25 -20.65
CA CYS A 424 3.18 -3.53 -19.45
C CYS A 424 2.27 -3.77 -18.23
N LEU A 425 1.17 -3.03 -18.09
CA LEU A 425 0.17 -3.26 -17.04
C LEU A 425 -0.48 -4.64 -17.16
N LEU A 426 -0.70 -5.11 -18.40
CA LEU A 426 -1.22 -6.45 -18.69
C LEU A 426 -0.14 -7.54 -18.66
N THR A 427 1.12 -7.19 -18.40
CA THR A 427 2.28 -8.10 -18.44
C THR A 427 2.37 -8.89 -19.75
N ILE A 428 2.01 -8.28 -20.88
CA ILE A 428 2.10 -8.90 -22.22
C ILE A 428 3.49 -8.67 -22.81
N GLY A 429 3.96 -7.41 -22.75
CA GLY A 429 5.31 -6.99 -23.15
C GLY A 429 5.81 -7.56 -24.48
N TYR A 430 5.17 -7.21 -25.61
CA TYR A 430 5.58 -7.69 -26.94
C TYR A 430 7.05 -7.35 -27.31
N GLY A 431 7.65 -6.36 -26.67
CA GLY A 431 9.04 -5.95 -26.92
C GLY A 431 9.24 -5.09 -28.17
N ASP A 432 8.15 -4.61 -28.77
CA ASP A 432 8.16 -3.65 -29.88
C ASP A 432 8.59 -2.25 -29.44
N TYR A 433 8.28 -1.88 -28.20
CA TYR A 433 8.79 -0.69 -27.51
C TYR A 433 9.47 -1.09 -26.20
N ALA A 434 10.61 -0.49 -25.90
CA ALA A 434 11.31 -0.62 -24.63
C ALA A 434 12.07 0.68 -24.31
N PRO A 435 12.05 1.20 -23.05
CA PRO A 435 12.72 2.45 -22.71
C PRO A 435 14.21 2.39 -23.02
N THR A 436 14.68 3.29 -23.89
CA THR A 436 16.08 3.38 -24.28
C THR A 436 16.78 4.55 -23.59
N SER A 437 16.02 5.57 -23.22
CA SER A 437 16.56 6.72 -22.51
C SER A 437 16.96 6.34 -21.08
N VAL A 438 18.06 6.92 -20.62
CA VAL A 438 18.58 6.76 -19.26
C VAL A 438 17.53 7.12 -18.20
N PHE A 439 16.78 8.20 -18.44
CA PHE A 439 15.70 8.62 -17.55
C PHE A 439 14.48 7.69 -17.65
N GLY A 440 14.08 7.31 -18.86
CA GLY A 440 12.93 6.42 -19.11
C GLY A 440 13.10 5.07 -18.45
N ARG A 441 14.29 4.48 -18.49
CA ARG A 441 14.61 3.23 -17.74
C ARG A 441 14.51 3.42 -16.23
N ALA A 442 15.11 4.48 -15.69
CA ALA A 442 15.06 4.77 -14.26
C ALA A 442 13.61 5.01 -13.78
N PHE A 443 12.80 5.72 -14.57
CA PHE A 443 11.37 5.89 -14.34
C PHE A 443 10.62 4.56 -14.39
N PHE A 444 10.85 3.77 -15.44
CA PHE A 444 10.16 2.49 -15.64
C PHE A 444 10.40 1.53 -14.49
N ILE A 445 11.62 1.46 -13.93
CA ILE A 445 11.91 0.66 -12.72
C ILE A 445 10.92 0.99 -11.59
N GLN A 446 10.69 2.28 -11.31
CA GLN A 446 9.79 2.71 -10.25
C GLN A 446 8.32 2.48 -10.60
N TRP A 447 7.96 2.82 -11.83
CA TRP A 447 6.59 2.70 -12.30
C TRP A 447 6.15 1.23 -12.36
N ALA A 448 6.99 0.31 -12.85
CA ALA A 448 6.67 -1.11 -12.94
C ALA A 448 6.40 -1.75 -11.57
N MET A 449 7.12 -1.31 -10.51
CA MET A 449 6.87 -1.79 -9.14
C MET A 449 5.46 -1.45 -8.63
N GLY A 450 4.88 -0.33 -9.08
CA GLY A 450 3.50 0.05 -8.76
C GLY A 450 2.45 -0.52 -9.71
N ALA A 451 2.83 -0.80 -10.96
CA ALA A 451 1.92 -1.21 -12.03
C ALA A 451 1.19 -2.53 -11.73
N VAL A 452 1.93 -3.58 -11.35
CA VAL A 452 1.35 -4.91 -11.09
C VAL A 452 0.37 -4.92 -9.91
N PRO A 453 0.71 -4.33 -8.74
CA PRO A 453 -0.25 -4.17 -7.64
C PRO A 453 -1.54 -3.44 -8.05
N ILE A 454 -1.43 -2.35 -8.81
CA ILE A 454 -2.59 -1.54 -9.24
C ILE A 454 -3.48 -2.33 -10.20
N MET A 455 -2.89 -3.01 -11.18
CA MET A 455 -3.64 -3.87 -12.11
C MET A 455 -4.38 -4.97 -11.36
N SER A 456 -3.73 -5.61 -10.38
CA SER A 456 -4.33 -6.71 -9.62
C SER A 456 -5.50 -6.25 -8.75
N ILE A 457 -5.47 -5.04 -8.19
CA ILE A 457 -6.61 -4.44 -7.47
C ILE A 457 -7.81 -4.26 -8.41
N ILE A 458 -7.58 -3.77 -9.64
CA ILE A 458 -8.64 -3.59 -10.64
C ILE A 458 -9.25 -4.93 -11.02
N ILE A 459 -8.42 -5.93 -11.34
CA ILE A 459 -8.88 -7.27 -11.70
C ILE A 459 -9.74 -7.84 -10.57
N SER A 460 -9.28 -7.75 -9.31
CA SER A 460 -10.05 -8.22 -8.15
C SER A 460 -11.40 -7.51 -8.05
N THR A 461 -11.43 -6.19 -8.24
CA THR A 461 -12.66 -5.38 -8.12
C THR A 461 -13.66 -5.70 -9.24
N VAL A 462 -13.17 -5.88 -10.47
CA VAL A 462 -13.99 -6.28 -11.63
C VAL A 462 -14.49 -7.70 -11.49
N ALA A 463 -13.65 -8.62 -11.01
CA ALA A 463 -14.05 -10.00 -10.74
C ALA A 463 -15.18 -10.05 -9.69
N ASP A 464 -15.02 -9.35 -8.56
CA ASP A 464 -16.07 -9.23 -7.54
C ASP A 464 -17.37 -8.64 -8.11
N SER A 465 -17.27 -7.66 -9.00
CA SER A 465 -18.42 -7.09 -9.73
C SER A 465 -19.15 -8.13 -10.56
N ALA A 466 -18.40 -8.89 -11.36
CA ALA A 466 -18.94 -9.91 -12.26
C ALA A 466 -19.64 -11.02 -11.46
N PHE A 467 -19.01 -11.53 -10.40
CA PHE A 467 -19.58 -12.57 -9.54
C PHE A 467 -20.85 -12.12 -8.82
N ASN A 468 -20.86 -10.89 -8.28
CA ASN A 468 -22.05 -10.35 -7.62
C ASN A 468 -23.22 -10.17 -8.58
N THR A 469 -22.92 -9.80 -9.83
CA THR A 469 -23.93 -9.70 -10.89
C THR A 469 -24.43 -11.09 -11.26
N ALA A 470 -23.56 -12.05 -11.54
CA ALA A 470 -23.92 -13.44 -11.87
C ALA A 470 -24.83 -14.09 -10.82
N GLY A 471 -24.50 -13.99 -9.52
CA GLY A 471 -25.33 -14.53 -8.43
C GLY A 471 -26.66 -13.79 -8.17
N SER A 472 -26.98 -12.79 -9.00
CA SER A 472 -28.31 -12.17 -9.07
C SER A 472 -29.17 -12.71 -10.21
N TRP A 473 -28.60 -13.43 -11.19
CA TRP A 473 -29.35 -14.11 -12.26
C TRP A 473 -29.83 -15.51 -11.85
N GLU A 474 -29.15 -16.13 -10.87
CA GLU A 474 -29.56 -17.43 -10.29
C GLU A 474 -30.70 -17.31 -9.25
N ARG A 475 -31.15 -16.09 -8.93
CA ARG A 475 -32.25 -15.80 -8.00
C ARG A 475 -33.37 -15.08 -8.71
#